data_AF-A0A0H0XL68-F1
#
_entry.id   AF-A0A0H0XL68-F1
#
_cell.length_a   1.000
_cell.length_b   1.000
_cell.length_c   1.000
_cell.angle_alpha   90.00
_cell.angle_beta   90.00
_cell.angle_gamma   90.00
#
_symmetry.space_group_name_H-M   'P 1'
#
loop_
_entity.id
_entity.type
_entity.pdbx_description
1 polymer ?
#
loop_
_entity_poly.entity_id
_entity_poly.type
_entity_poly.pdbx_seq_one_letter_code
_entity_poly.pdbx_strand_id
1 'polypeptide(L)'
;MLYDALIGDHWLLEMCFCDYIKGGVNLPKAAAFFNTSERTVYRWWKESKMPYMARKLCWLKESGTMSLHGKEWDGFHITKEGKLQTPFPDYALTPNEIAATWYLVRNSIREKPPEWWFTQETGELYDAV
;
A
#
# COMPACT_ATOMS: atom_id res chain seq x y z
N MET A 1 5.95 -5.89 13.00
CA MET A 1 5.21 -7.05 12.45
C MET A 1 3.76 -6.74 12.69
N LEU A 2 2.99 -6.44 11.64
CA LEU A 2 1.58 -6.09 11.78
C LEU A 2 0.80 -7.00 10.83
N TYR A 3 0.11 -7.96 11.45
CA TYR A 3 -0.94 -8.83 10.91
C TYR A 3 -0.57 -9.87 9.84
N ASP A 4 0.34 -10.79 10.18
CA ASP A 4 0.45 -12.13 9.54
C ASP A 4 -0.51 -13.15 10.21
N ALA A 5 -1.72 -12.72 10.59
CA ALA A 5 -2.78 -13.70 10.80
C ALA A 5 -3.23 -14.16 9.40
N LEU A 6 -3.36 -15.46 9.22
CA LEU A 6 -3.82 -16.18 8.01
C LEU A 6 -5.24 -15.80 7.56
N ILE A 7 -5.54 -14.50 7.44
CA ILE A 7 -6.80 -14.02 6.89
C ILE A 7 -6.57 -13.94 5.38
N GLY A 8 -7.12 -14.91 4.64
CA GLY A 8 -6.89 -15.02 3.20
C GLY A 8 -7.55 -13.88 2.41
N ASP A 9 -6.91 -13.39 1.35
CA ASP A 9 -7.32 -12.23 0.51
C ASP A 9 -8.82 -11.96 0.26
N HIS A 10 -9.69 -12.96 0.35
CA HIS A 10 -11.14 -12.80 0.28
C HIS A 10 -11.69 -11.77 1.28
N TRP A 11 -11.24 -11.80 2.54
CA TRP A 11 -11.70 -10.86 3.58
C TRP A 11 -11.38 -9.41 3.20
N LEU A 12 -10.21 -9.20 2.59
CA LEU A 12 -9.70 -7.88 2.27
C LEU A 12 -10.54 -7.25 1.13
N LEU A 13 -11.00 -8.07 0.18
CA LEU A 13 -11.95 -7.64 -0.84
C LEU A 13 -13.32 -7.33 -0.24
N GLU A 14 -13.82 -8.15 0.69
CA GLU A 14 -15.10 -7.92 1.36
C GLU A 14 -15.08 -6.64 2.19
N MET A 15 -14.00 -6.37 2.91
CA MET A 15 -13.80 -5.11 3.64
C MET A 15 -13.75 -3.90 2.70
N CYS A 16 -12.95 -3.98 1.64
CA CYS A 16 -12.72 -2.87 0.72
C CYS A 16 -13.93 -2.57 -0.18
N PHE A 17 -14.71 -3.59 -0.52
CA PHE A 17 -15.78 -3.53 -1.51
C PHE A 17 -17.02 -4.28 -1.03
N CYS A 18 -17.45 -4.06 0.21
CA CYS A 18 -18.62 -4.74 0.77
C CYS A 18 -19.88 -4.48 -0.06
N ASP A 19 -20.62 -5.53 -0.41
CA ASP A 19 -22.00 -5.45 -0.88
C ASP A 19 -22.95 -5.58 0.33
N TYR A 20 -23.39 -4.44 0.86
CA TYR A 20 -24.30 -4.40 2.02
C TYR A 20 -25.70 -4.97 1.74
N ILE A 21 -26.08 -5.17 0.48
CA ILE A 21 -27.39 -5.70 0.10
C ILE A 21 -27.34 -7.22 0.01
N LYS A 22 -26.31 -7.77 -0.67
CA LYS A 22 -26.21 -9.20 -0.95
C LYS A 22 -25.29 -9.97 0.00
N GLY A 23 -24.45 -9.26 0.77
CA GLY A 23 -23.33 -9.85 1.48
C GLY A 23 -22.17 -10.22 0.54
N GLY A 24 -20.93 -10.09 1.02
CA GLY A 24 -19.72 -10.38 0.25
C GLY A 24 -19.20 -9.18 -0.55
N VAL A 25 -18.64 -9.43 -1.73
CA VAL A 25 -17.93 -8.43 -2.55
C VAL A 25 -18.84 -7.84 -3.63
N ASN A 26 -18.91 -6.50 -3.69
CA ASN A 26 -19.48 -5.74 -4.80
C ASN A 26 -18.53 -5.82 -6.01
N LEU A 27 -18.72 -6.87 -6.83
CA LEU A 27 -17.86 -7.16 -7.99
C LEU A 27 -17.78 -6.01 -8.99
N PRO A 28 -18.87 -5.33 -9.38
CA PRO A 28 -18.78 -4.20 -10.31
C PRO A 28 -17.88 -3.07 -9.78
N LYS A 29 -18.02 -2.70 -8.50
CA LYS A 29 -17.23 -1.63 -7.88
C LYS A 29 -15.75 -2.01 -7.76
N ALA A 30 -15.48 -3.25 -7.36
CA ALA A 30 -14.11 -3.76 -7.28
C ALA A 30 -13.45 -3.86 -8.66
N ALA A 31 -14.18 -4.36 -9.67
CA ALA A 31 -13.71 -4.47 -11.05
C ALA A 31 -13.34 -3.10 -11.64
N ALA A 32 -14.20 -2.10 -11.43
CA ALA A 32 -13.93 -0.72 -11.83
C ALA A 32 -12.68 -0.15 -11.15
N PHE A 33 -12.50 -0.40 -9.86
CA PHE A 33 -11.35 0.08 -9.10
C PHE A 33 -10.02 -0.54 -9.57
N PHE A 34 -9.99 -1.84 -9.85
CA PHE A 34 -8.78 -2.52 -10.33
C PHE A 34 -8.57 -2.43 -11.84
N ASN A 35 -9.50 -1.79 -12.57
CA ASN A 35 -9.53 -1.75 -14.02
C ASN A 35 -9.42 -3.17 -14.65
N THR A 36 -10.27 -4.09 -14.18
CA THR A 36 -10.29 -5.49 -14.64
C THR A 36 -11.72 -6.03 -14.75
N SER A 37 -11.88 -7.28 -15.16
CA SER A 37 -13.21 -7.92 -15.27
C SER A 37 -13.75 -8.38 -13.91
N GLU A 38 -15.07 -8.35 -13.73
CA GLU A 38 -15.74 -8.92 -12.54
C GLU A 38 -15.39 -10.39 -12.32
N ARG A 39 -15.22 -11.16 -13.41
CA ARG A 39 -14.80 -12.56 -13.35
C ARG A 39 -13.42 -12.73 -12.72
N THR A 40 -12.49 -11.83 -13.06
CA THR A 40 -11.14 -11.83 -12.48
C THR A 40 -11.20 -11.58 -10.97
N VAL A 41 -11.96 -10.58 -10.54
CA VAL A 41 -12.14 -10.25 -9.12
C VAL A 41 -12.84 -11.38 -8.37
N TYR A 42 -13.90 -11.96 -8.95
CA TYR A 42 -14.60 -13.10 -8.38
C TYR A 42 -13.67 -14.29 -8.16
N ARG A 43 -12.75 -14.57 -9.09
CA ARG A 43 -11.75 -15.62 -8.93
C ARG A 43 -10.80 -15.32 -7.76
N TRP A 44 -10.31 -14.09 -7.65
CA TRP A 44 -9.45 -13.69 -6.52
C TRP A 44 -10.15 -13.83 -5.17
N TRP A 45 -11.43 -13.43 -5.09
CA TRP A 45 -12.25 -13.57 -3.91
C TRP A 45 -12.48 -15.05 -3.56
N LYS A 46 -12.99 -15.85 -4.51
CA LYS A 46 -13.31 -17.26 -4.28
C LYS A 46 -12.08 -18.12 -3.93
N GLU A 47 -10.97 -17.90 -4.62
CA GLU A 47 -9.74 -18.66 -4.40
C GLU A 47 -8.88 -18.07 -3.28
N SER A 48 -9.27 -16.90 -2.75
CA SER A 48 -8.51 -16.15 -1.76
C SER A 48 -7.06 -15.89 -2.21
N LYS A 49 -6.89 -15.61 -3.52
CA LYS A 49 -5.61 -15.45 -4.23
C LYS A 49 -5.63 -14.19 -5.08
N MET A 50 -5.36 -13.06 -4.45
CA MET A 50 -5.24 -11.78 -5.10
C MET A 50 -3.78 -11.53 -5.52
N PRO A 51 -3.52 -10.96 -6.71
CA PRO A 51 -2.19 -10.52 -7.10
C PRO A 51 -1.64 -9.52 -6.08
N TYR A 52 -0.33 -9.56 -5.86
CA TYR A 52 0.35 -8.72 -4.87
C TYR A 52 0.00 -7.22 -4.98
N MET A 53 -0.04 -6.68 -6.21
CA MET A 53 -0.40 -5.29 -6.44
C MET A 53 -1.84 -4.95 -6.07
N ALA A 54 -2.80 -5.84 -6.39
CA ALA A 54 -4.19 -5.64 -6.01
C ALA A 54 -4.37 -5.72 -4.48
N ARG A 55 -3.63 -6.61 -3.80
CA ARG A 55 -3.60 -6.66 -2.32
C ARG A 55 -3.09 -5.35 -1.72
N LYS A 56 -2.00 -4.79 -2.25
CA LYS A 56 -1.47 -3.48 -1.82
C LYS A 56 -2.50 -2.36 -1.99
N LEU A 57 -3.18 -2.31 -3.13
CA LEU A 57 -4.21 -1.31 -3.39
C LEU A 57 -5.40 -1.43 -2.43
N CYS A 58 -5.81 -2.65 -2.07
CA CYS A 58 -6.80 -2.84 -1.01
C CYS A 58 -6.33 -2.30 0.34
N TRP A 59 -5.09 -2.59 0.76
CA TRP A 59 -4.56 -2.07 2.02
C TRP A 59 -4.51 -0.54 2.07
N LEU A 60 -4.18 0.10 0.94
CA LEU A 60 -4.23 1.55 0.80
C LEU A 60 -5.67 2.09 0.83
N LYS A 61 -6.64 1.32 0.32
CA LYS A 61 -8.07 1.65 0.44
C LYS A 61 -8.58 1.55 1.86
N GLU A 62 -8.26 0.44 2.53
CA GLU A 62 -8.74 0.13 3.88
C GLU A 62 -8.18 1.10 4.91
N SER A 63 -6.88 1.41 4.84
CA SER A 63 -6.23 2.35 5.75
C SER A 63 -6.62 3.83 5.52
N GLY A 64 -7.61 4.11 4.67
CA GLY A 64 -8.10 5.46 4.39
C GLY A 64 -7.12 6.31 3.58
N THR A 65 -5.99 5.75 3.10
CA THR A 65 -5.02 6.45 2.24
C THR A 65 -5.57 6.72 0.84
N MET A 66 -6.67 6.08 0.48
CA MET A 66 -7.30 6.23 -0.83
C MET A 66 -8.74 6.71 -0.69
N SER A 67 -8.88 8.03 -0.61
CA SER A 67 -9.98 8.73 -1.28
C SER A 67 -9.85 8.51 -2.80
N LEU A 68 -10.06 7.27 -3.27
CA LEU A 68 -10.07 6.93 -4.71
C LEU A 68 -11.46 7.17 -5.34
N HIS A 69 -12.39 7.74 -4.59
CA HIS A 69 -13.71 8.11 -5.07
C HIS A 69 -14.10 9.49 -4.54
N GLY A 70 -13.37 10.52 -4.97
CA GLY A 70 -13.70 11.91 -4.73
C GLY A 70 -12.92 12.80 -5.69
N LYS A 71 -13.47 13.97 -6.05
CA LYS A 71 -12.74 15.02 -6.82
C LYS A 71 -11.53 15.60 -6.07
N GLU A 72 -11.18 15.05 -4.91
CA GLU A 72 -10.22 15.62 -3.96
C GLU A 72 -8.78 15.17 -4.22
N TRP A 73 -8.56 14.05 -4.93
CA TRP A 73 -7.22 13.56 -5.22
C TRP A 73 -6.95 13.42 -6.73
N ASP A 74 -5.99 14.20 -7.22
CA ASP A 74 -5.56 14.25 -8.62
C ASP A 74 -4.26 13.45 -8.88
N GLY A 75 -4.01 12.43 -8.06
CA GLY A 75 -2.80 11.62 -8.13
C GLY A 75 -1.54 12.31 -7.58
N PHE A 76 -0.39 11.66 -7.76
CA PHE A 76 0.91 12.22 -7.42
C PHE A 76 1.37 13.17 -8.53
N HIS A 77 1.59 14.43 -8.18
CA HIS A 77 2.16 15.43 -9.07
C HIS A 77 3.04 16.41 -8.29
N ILE A 78 3.89 17.12 -9.00
CA ILE A 78 4.66 18.23 -8.43
C ILE A 78 3.82 19.49 -8.57
N THR A 79 3.52 20.11 -7.43
CA THR A 79 2.82 21.39 -7.31
C THR A 79 3.67 22.52 -7.91
N LYS A 80 3.07 23.70 -8.13
CA LYS A 80 3.81 24.88 -8.64
C LYS A 80 4.92 25.31 -7.67
N GLU A 81 4.76 25.00 -6.39
CA GLU A 81 5.69 25.27 -5.29
C GLU A 81 6.81 24.20 -5.18
N GLY A 82 6.86 23.23 -6.11
CA GLY A 82 7.91 22.21 -6.14
C GLY A 82 7.75 21.09 -5.10
N LYS A 83 6.58 20.99 -4.45
CA LYS A 83 6.25 19.91 -3.51
C LYS A 83 5.52 18.77 -4.20
N LEU A 84 5.78 17.53 -3.79
CA LEU A 84 4.99 16.36 -4.17
C LEU A 84 3.66 16.36 -3.43
N GLN A 85 2.57 16.50 -4.17
CA GLN A 85 1.22 16.34 -3.64
C GLN A 85 0.99 14.87 -3.27
N THR A 86 0.47 14.64 -2.06
CA THR A 86 0.10 13.29 -1.59
C THR A 86 -1.44 13.14 -1.56
N PRO A 87 -1.96 11.91 -1.42
CA PRO A 87 -3.39 11.68 -1.24
C PRO A 87 -3.98 12.19 0.09
N PHE A 88 -3.15 12.64 1.04
CA PHE A 88 -3.64 13.16 2.31
C PHE A 88 -3.83 14.68 2.22
N PRO A 89 -5.00 15.22 2.61
CA PRO A 89 -5.23 16.66 2.70
C PRO A 89 -4.15 17.34 3.54
N ASP A 90 -3.66 18.49 3.06
CA ASP A 90 -2.62 19.30 3.71
C ASP A 90 -1.25 18.63 3.91
N TYR A 91 -1.05 17.42 3.36
CA TYR A 91 0.24 16.73 3.40
C TYR A 91 0.89 16.74 2.02
N ALA A 92 1.97 17.50 1.89
CA ALA A 92 2.80 17.56 0.69
C ALA A 92 4.26 17.50 1.10
N LEU A 93 5.08 16.80 0.31
CA LEU A 93 6.49 16.57 0.62
C LEU A 93 7.38 17.45 -0.25
N THR A 94 8.32 18.14 0.37
CA THR A 94 9.42 18.80 -0.34
C THR A 94 10.40 17.76 -0.92
N PRO A 95 11.25 18.14 -1.89
CA PRO A 95 12.28 17.25 -2.43
C PRO A 95 13.18 16.65 -1.35
N ASN A 96 13.53 17.43 -0.31
CA ASN A 96 14.37 16.97 0.80
C ASN A 96 13.64 15.92 1.66
N GLU A 97 12.35 16.09 1.91
CA GLU A 97 11.56 15.13 2.68
C GLU A 97 11.33 13.82 1.88
N ILE A 98 11.21 13.91 0.55
CA ILE A 98 11.19 12.73 -0.32
C ILE A 98 12.53 11.99 -0.24
N ALA A 99 13.64 12.72 -0.35
CA ALA A 99 14.98 12.14 -0.25
C ALA A 99 15.22 11.50 1.13
N ALA A 100 14.80 12.16 2.22
CA ALA A 100 14.88 11.63 3.56
C ALA A 100 14.01 10.36 3.73
N THR A 101 12.78 10.38 3.20
CA THR A 101 11.88 9.21 3.23
C THR A 101 12.49 8.04 2.46
N TRP A 102 13.03 8.29 1.26
CA TRP A 102 13.70 7.27 0.45
C TRP A 102 14.93 6.71 1.18
N TYR A 103 15.75 7.58 1.78
CA TYR A 103 16.89 7.19 2.60
C TYR A 103 16.45 6.31 3.77
N LEU A 104 15.45 6.71 4.55
CA LEU A 104 14.97 5.95 5.70
C LEU A 104 14.36 4.60 5.32
N VAL A 105 13.61 4.53 4.21
CA VAL A 105 13.03 3.26 3.73
C VAL A 105 14.12 2.32 3.22
N ARG A 106 15.03 2.82 2.37
CA ARG A 106 16.13 2.02 1.79
C ARG A 106 17.18 1.62 2.82
N ASN A 107 17.35 2.42 3.87
CA ASN A 107 18.20 2.12 5.02
C ASN A 107 17.40 1.51 6.17
N SER A 108 16.18 1.04 5.94
CA SER A 108 15.52 0.23 6.96
C SER A 108 16.24 -1.13 7.03
N ILE A 109 16.43 -1.64 8.25
CA ILE A 109 17.11 -2.93 8.52
C ILE A 109 16.49 -4.09 7.72
N ARG A 110 15.22 -3.95 7.31
CA ARG A 110 14.47 -4.97 6.57
C ARG A 110 14.79 -5.05 5.08
N GLU A 111 15.33 -3.99 4.46
CA GLU A 111 15.62 -3.96 3.02
C GLU A 111 17.10 -4.17 2.67
N LYS A 112 17.99 -4.14 3.65
CA LYS A 112 19.42 -4.30 3.46
C LYS A 112 19.91 -5.67 3.95
N PRO A 113 20.88 -6.29 3.26
CA PRO A 113 21.49 -7.52 3.74
C PRO A 113 22.11 -7.33 5.14
N PRO A 114 22.08 -8.36 6.01
CA PRO A 114 22.68 -8.28 7.34
C PRO A 114 24.13 -7.77 7.30
N GLU A 115 24.92 -8.17 6.30
CA GLU A 115 26.33 -7.77 6.15
C GLU A 115 26.56 -6.25 5.99
N TRP A 116 25.52 -5.44 5.77
CA TRP A 116 25.63 -3.97 5.73
C TRP A 116 25.41 -3.32 7.09
N TRP A 117 24.91 -4.09 8.06
CA TRP A 117 24.62 -3.65 9.42
C TRP A 117 25.57 -4.26 10.44
N PHE A 118 26.24 -5.37 10.12
CA PHE A 118 27.14 -6.07 11.02
C PHE A 118 28.58 -6.06 10.48
N THR A 119 29.55 -5.86 11.37
CA THR A 119 30.96 -6.13 11.07
C THR A 119 31.14 -7.64 10.81
N GLN A 120 31.78 -8.01 9.69
CA GLN A 120 32.06 -9.44 9.42
C GLN A 120 33.05 -10.06 10.43
N GLU A 121 33.82 -9.22 11.14
CA GLU A 121 34.83 -9.67 12.11
C GLU A 121 34.26 -9.91 13.51
N THR A 122 33.24 -9.16 13.95
CA THR A 122 32.71 -9.26 15.33
C THR A 122 31.23 -9.60 15.42
N GLY A 123 30.45 -9.51 14.32
CA GLY A 123 29.02 -9.77 14.32
C GLY A 123 28.20 -8.71 15.07
N GLU A 124 28.82 -7.59 15.42
CA GLU A 124 28.18 -6.48 16.13
C GLU A 124 27.65 -5.44 15.16
N LEU A 125 26.55 -4.78 15.55
CA LEU A 125 25.90 -3.76 14.73
C LEU A 125 26.86 -2.57 14.59
N TYR A 126 27.08 -2.04 13.37
CA TYR A 126 27.79 -0.77 13.22
C TYR A 126 27.04 0.28 14.03
N ASP A 127 27.69 0.81 15.07
CA ASP A 127 27.09 1.70 16.07
C ASP A 127 26.12 2.71 15.44
N ALA A 128 24.89 2.69 15.93
CA ALA A 128 23.87 3.65 15.55
C ALA A 128 24.27 5.03 16.09
N VAL A 129 24.80 5.88 15.21
CA VAL A 129 24.94 7.34 15.43
C VAL A 129 23.70 8.05 14.90
#